data_AF-A0A1Q9NCA1-F1
#
_entry.id   AF-A0A1Q9NCA1-F1
#
_cell.length_a   1.000
_cell.length_b   1.000
_cell.length_c   1.000
_cell.angle_alpha   90.00
_cell.angle_beta   90.00
_cell.angle_gamma   90.00
#
_symmetry.space_group_name_H-M   'P 1'
#
loop_
_entity.id
_entity.type
_entity.pdbx_description
1 polymer ?
#
loop_
_entity_poly.entity_id
_entity_poly.type
_entity_poly.pdbx_seq_one_letter_code
_entity_poly.pdbx_strand_id
1 'polypeptide(L)' 'MDLDTKYKNLEREHFCKNCQSDVSAPMHCGNAMHLEPYENNIEWVCWMGRKCGHKEYSACCENSSLPVLEPLGY' A
#
# COMPACT_ATOMS: atom_id res chain seq x y z
N MET A 1 -16.40 4.54 16.46
CA MET A 1 -15.85 3.83 15.28
C MET A 1 -14.43 3.47 15.64
N ASP A 2 -14.20 2.21 16.01
CA ASP A 2 -12.87 1.65 16.28
C ASP A 2 -11.99 1.79 15.04
N LEU A 3 -10.93 2.59 15.15
CA LEU A 3 -9.86 2.69 14.14
C LEU A 3 -9.34 1.29 13.77
N ASP A 4 -9.34 0.37 14.73
CA ASP A 4 -8.95 -1.04 14.59
C ASP A 4 -9.63 -1.79 13.43
N THR A 5 -10.91 -1.51 13.15
CA THR A 5 -11.67 -2.29 12.14
C THR A 5 -11.28 -1.92 10.71
N LYS A 6 -10.91 -0.67 10.45
CA LYS A 6 -10.48 -0.22 9.13
C LYS A 6 -9.14 -0.85 8.74
N TYR A 7 -8.28 -1.10 9.73
CA TYR A 7 -6.90 -1.54 9.48
C TYR A 7 -6.68 -3.05 9.54
N LYS A 8 -7.57 -3.79 10.24
CA LYS A 8 -7.58 -5.27 10.22
C LYS A 8 -7.83 -5.87 8.84
N ASN A 9 -8.52 -5.12 7.98
CA ASN A 9 -8.87 -5.55 6.63
C ASN A 9 -8.07 -4.78 5.57
N LEU A 10 -6.88 -4.28 5.90
CA LEU A 10 -6.01 -3.73 4.88
C LEU A 10 -5.65 -4.83 3.88
N GLU A 11 -5.82 -4.47 2.62
CA GLU A 11 -5.50 -5.37 1.52
C GLU A 11 -4.01 -5.67 1.51
N ARG A 12 -3.72 -6.95 1.32
CA ARG A 12 -2.35 -7.45 1.32
C ARG A 12 -1.77 -7.48 -0.08
N GLU A 13 -2.62 -7.37 -1.09
CA GLU A 13 -2.29 -7.53 -2.49
C GLU A 13 -3.02 -6.43 -3.26
N HIS A 14 -2.28 -5.73 -4.10
CA HIS A 14 -2.77 -4.65 -4.93
C HIS A 14 -2.45 -4.98 -6.37
N PHE A 15 -3.43 -4.84 -7.26
CA PHE A 15 -3.20 -5.05 -8.67
C PHE A 15 -2.66 -3.78 -9.32
N CYS A 16 -1.47 -3.85 -9.90
CA CYS A 16 -0.92 -2.75 -10.66
C CYS A 16 -1.42 -2.81 -12.10
N LYS A 17 -2.33 -1.90 -12.48
CA LYS A 17 -2.85 -1.81 -13.85
C LYS A 17 -1.78 -1.55 -14.91
N ASN A 18 -0.66 -0.95 -14.53
CA ASN A 18 0.41 -0.59 -15.47
C ASN A 18 1.25 -1.79 -15.89
N CYS A 19 1.59 -2.68 -14.95
CA CYS A 19 2.38 -3.89 -15.22
C CYS A 19 1.53 -5.18 -15.27
N GLN A 20 0.22 -5.07 -15.01
CA GLN A 20 -0.71 -6.20 -14.88
C GLN A 20 -0.20 -7.29 -13.94
N SER A 21 0.46 -6.87 -12.85
CA SER A 21 1.02 -7.77 -11.84
C SER A 21 0.49 -7.42 -10.47
N ASP A 22 0.37 -8.44 -9.65
CA ASP A 22 0.04 -8.33 -8.24
C ASP A 22 1.25 -7.80 -7.46
N VAL A 23 1.00 -6.88 -6.54
CA VAL A 23 2.01 -6.31 -5.65
C VAL A 23 1.57 -6.53 -4.21
N SER A 24 2.38 -7.24 -3.45
CA SER A 24 2.08 -7.52 -2.06
C SER A 24 2.50 -6.35 -1.15
N ALA A 25 1.58 -5.93 -0.30
CA ALA A 25 1.83 -4.94 0.74
C ALA A 25 2.79 -5.52 1.80
N PRO A 26 3.83 -4.77 2.21
CA PRO A 26 4.68 -5.17 3.32
C PRO A 26 3.88 -5.19 4.63
N MET A 27 4.29 -6.07 5.54
CA MET A 27 3.66 -6.22 6.86
C MET A 27 4.41 -5.38 7.91
N HIS A 28 3.66 -4.66 8.74
CA HIS A 28 4.17 -3.95 9.92
C HIS A 28 3.14 -3.94 11.05
N CYS A 29 3.57 -4.12 12.30
CA CYS A 29 2.66 -4.18 13.47
C CYS A 29 1.52 -5.20 13.28
N GLY A 30 1.83 -6.36 12.67
CA GLY A 30 0.89 -7.45 12.47
C GLY A 30 -0.15 -7.23 11.37
N ASN A 31 -0.13 -6.11 10.65
CA ASN A 31 -1.08 -5.78 9.60
C ASN A 31 -0.35 -5.39 8.31
N ALA A 32 -1.05 -5.48 7.17
CA ALA A 32 -0.54 -4.93 5.93
C ALA A 32 -0.39 -3.41 6.05
N MET A 33 0.62 -2.87 5.39
CA MET A 33 0.76 -1.43 5.22
C MET A 33 -0.19 -0.98 4.11
N HIS A 34 -0.62 0.28 4.15
CA HIS A 34 -1.46 0.87 3.11
C HIS A 34 -0.66 1.88 2.30
N LEU A 35 -1.09 2.15 1.07
CA LEU A 35 -0.42 3.10 0.20
C LEU A 35 -0.89 4.51 0.50
N GLU A 36 0.05 5.44 0.67
CA GLU A 36 -0.24 6.85 0.77
C GLU A 36 0.66 7.64 -0.17
N PRO A 37 0.13 8.68 -0.83
CA PRO A 37 0.96 9.63 -1.57
C PRO A 37 1.76 10.48 -0.57
N TYR A 38 3.06 10.57 -0.78
CA TYR A 38 3.96 11.42 0.00
C TYR A 38 4.84 12.25 -0.93
N GLU A 39 4.68 13.57 -0.85
CA GLU A 39 5.32 14.56 -1.72
C GLU A 39 5.08 14.31 -3.22
N ASN A 40 5.92 13.48 -3.85
CA ASN A 40 5.84 13.11 -5.26
C ASN A 40 5.89 11.59 -5.52
N ASN A 41 5.91 10.78 -4.46
CA ASN A 41 6.02 9.33 -4.54
C ASN A 41 4.84 8.66 -3.83
N ILE A 42 4.65 7.36 -4.07
CA ILE A 42 3.79 6.53 -3.23
C ILE A 42 4.68 5.80 -2.24
N GLU A 43 4.24 5.72 -0.99
CA GLU A 43 4.90 4.93 0.04
C GLU A 43 3.91 3.96 0.67
N TRP A 44 4.41 2.80 1.07
CA TRP A 44 3.74 1.95 2.04
C TRP A 44 3.86 2.59 3.41
N VAL A 45 2.74 2.84 4.06
CA VAL A 45 2.65 3.44 5.39
C VAL A 45 1.96 2.48 6.34
N CYS A 46 2.49 2.37 7.56
CA CYS A 46 1.85 1.60 8.61
C CYS A 46 0.53 2.27 8.99
N TRP A 47 -0.49 1.50 9.34
CA TRP A 47 -1.77 2.03 9.81
C TRP A 47 -1.67 2.93 11.05
N MET A 48 -0.60 2.79 11.85
CA MET A 48 -0.28 3.68 12.97
C MET A 48 0.34 5.02 12.53
N GLY A 49 0.56 5.20 11.23
CA GLY A 49 1.17 6.36 10.59
C GLY A 49 2.63 6.14 10.17
N ARG A 50 3.12 7.03 9.30
CA ARG A 50 4.47 7.03 8.71
C ARG A 50 5.61 6.95 9.73
N LYS A 51 5.41 7.55 10.92
CA LYS A 51 6.38 7.52 12.03
C LYS A 51 6.55 6.13 12.65
N CYS A 52 5.52 5.26 12.55
CA CYS A 52 5.60 3.89 13.04
C CYS A 52 6.41 3.03 12.06
N GLY A 53 6.07 3.10 10.78
CA GLY A 53 6.81 2.45 9.71
C GLY A 53 6.38 2.96 8.35
N HIS A 54 7.36 3.15 7.47
CA HIS A 54 7.11 3.43 6.06
C HIS A 54 8.17 2.74 5.21
N LYS A 55 7.80 2.43 3.96
CA LYS A 55 8.70 1.92 2.93
C LYS A 55 8.35 2.56 1.61
N GLU A 56 9.36 2.85 0.81
CA GLU A 56 9.14 3.29 -0.56
C GLU A 56 8.36 2.21 -1.33
N TYR A 57 7.35 2.63 -2.08
CA TYR A 57 6.71 1.73 -3.03
C TYR A 57 7.62 1.62 -4.26
N SER A 58 8.40 0.53 -4.33
CA SER A 58 9.12 0.19 -5.56
C SER A 58 8.08 -0.23 -6.61
N ALA A 59 7.83 0.64 -7.58
CA ALA A 59 6.91 0.31 -8.66
C ALA A 59 7.36 -0.96 -9.38
N CYS A 60 6.43 -1.90 -9.53
CA CYS A 60 6.56 -3.09 -10.37
C CYS A 60 7.03 -2.80 -11.80
N CYS A 61 6.78 -1.57 -12.29
CA CYS A 61 7.15 -1.10 -13.61
C CYS A 61 7.93 0.20 -13.54
N GLU A 62 8.89 0.38 -14.46
CA GLU A 62 9.72 1.59 -14.63
C GLU A 62 8.91 2.87 -14.96
N ASN A 63 7.60 2.75 -15.13
CA ASN A 63 6.74 3.90 -15.31
C ASN A 63 6.45 4.55 -13.95
N SER A 64 7.20 5.62 -13.64
CA SER A 64 7.09 6.47 -12.45
C SER A 64 5.73 7.17 -12.29
N SER A 65 4.78 6.91 -13.19
CA SER A 65 3.40 7.39 -13.04
C SER A 65 2.74 6.58 -11.94
N LEU A 66 2.23 7.27 -10.90
CA LEU A 66 1.48 6.71 -9.77
C LEU A 66 0.67 5.49 -10.24
N PRO A 67 1.01 4.25 -9.82
CA PRO A 67 0.23 3.10 -10.23
C PRO A 67 -1.19 3.29 -9.73
N VAL A 68 -2.15 3.15 -10.63
CA VAL A 68 -3.56 3.02 -10.24
C VAL A 68 -3.67 1.64 -9.61
N LEU A 69 -3.43 1.59 -8.30
CA LEU A 69 -3.54 0.38 -7.50
C LEU A 69 -5.00 0.25 -7.09
N GLU A 70 -5.67 -0.73 -7.68
CA GLU A 70 -7.00 -1.09 -7.25
C GLU A 70 -6.93 -2.21 -6.21
N PRO A 71 -7.82 -2.14 -5.20
CA PRO A 71 -8.20 -3.28 -4.40
C PRO A 71 -8.39 -4.53 -5.24
N LEU A 72 -7.68 -5.62 -4.93
CA LEU A 72 -8.09 -6.95 -5.40
C LEU A 72 -9.29 -7.36 -4.54
N GLY A 73 -10.45 -6.76 -4.84
CA GLY A 73 -11.68 -7.02 -4.13
C GLY A 73 -12.02 -8.51 -4.17
N TYR A 74 -12.03 -9.14 -2.99
CA TYR A 74 -12.61 -10.46 -2.74
C TYR A 74 -14.01 -10.33 -2.13
#